data_AF-A0A2R8A6I3-F1
#
_entry.id   AF-A0A2R8A6I3-F1
#
_cell.length_a   1.000
_cell.length_b   1.000
_cell.length_c   1.000
_cell.angle_alpha   90.00
_cell.angle_beta   90.00
_cell.angle_gamma   90.00
#
_symmetry.space_group_name_H-M   'P 1'
#
loop_
_entity.id
_entity.type
_entity.pdbx_description
1 polymer ?
#
loop_
_entity_poly.entity_id
_entity_poly.type
_entity_poly.pdbx_seq_one_letter_code
_entity_poly.pdbx_strand_id
1 'polypeptide(L)'
;MNRTSLLATSALAFTCTLGAALADTPILVTSAEDAGTGSLRAALATAAEQDGISRIVIAVRDQIVIESTLDYTGTAPLAIFGNGQTVSTAQDVTLFAASNGADVTINALDFAGPGNWSIRNRADADGAAGKGIFVDVRDDQQGLVTLSLRDVTVSGVANHGIHVSDCSLADACGGGAGGDGEGSPASILVTLENVTIRDAGNGKFDADGLRVDERDEGSVTLIAHDSLFTLVGADGVELDEGQAGDVTAHVTNSSFNDNGAYCDPALLATFLPAPDEAEFEEGQMQESGIPAAITGSPDDGCFEREVSLYDDGSVEEYEFGIDLDDGFDIDEAGDGSIQLVMTESAILGNLDEGLDFDEEGAGGMSLAIARTRAFGNTDDGFKMSEEDDGGIDAVVVASTASHNGGVGAVFEEEDGGDLDVELIDFTSFANDDGETSVELVQEDEGTGRAAITGGALAEPTDIEGVDLSNE
;
A
#
# COMPACT_ATOMS: atom_id res chain seq x y z
N MET A 1 27.41 -53.50 62.27
CA MET A 1 26.29 -52.79 61.62
C MET A 1 26.87 -51.61 60.87
N ASN A 2 27.13 -51.75 59.58
CA ASN A 2 27.46 -50.64 58.68
C ASN A 2 26.77 -50.94 57.36
N ARG A 3 25.83 -50.06 56.99
CA ARG A 3 25.08 -50.11 55.74
C ARG A 3 25.96 -49.47 54.66
N THR A 4 26.30 -50.22 53.63
CA THR A 4 26.80 -49.69 52.35
C THR A 4 25.75 -49.96 51.29
N SER A 5 25.17 -48.87 50.82
CA SER A 5 24.29 -48.80 49.64
C SER A 5 25.16 -48.89 48.39
N LEU A 6 24.79 -49.73 47.42
CA LEU A 6 25.41 -49.77 46.09
C LEU A 6 24.30 -49.62 45.06
N LEU A 7 24.39 -48.52 44.30
CA LEU A 7 23.48 -48.09 43.27
C LEU A 7 23.41 -49.10 42.12
N ALA A 8 22.18 -49.34 41.65
CA ALA A 8 21.89 -49.98 40.36
C ALA A 8 21.96 -48.93 39.25
N THR A 9 22.77 -49.18 38.23
CA THR A 9 22.86 -48.35 37.03
C THR A 9 22.00 -48.98 35.94
N SER A 10 20.86 -48.38 35.63
CA SER A 10 20.02 -48.74 34.49
C SER A 10 20.44 -47.91 33.27
N ALA A 11 21.00 -48.57 32.26
CA ALA A 11 21.27 -47.95 30.96
C ALA A 11 19.98 -47.97 30.13
N LEU A 12 19.34 -46.81 29.99
CA LEU A 12 18.25 -46.58 29.05
C LEU A 12 18.87 -46.23 27.70
N ALA A 13 18.75 -47.14 26.72
CA ALA A 13 19.18 -46.87 25.36
C ALA A 13 18.14 -45.96 24.68
N PHE A 14 18.48 -44.67 24.56
CA PHE A 14 17.77 -43.73 23.71
C PHE A 14 18.16 -44.02 22.26
N THR A 15 17.30 -44.75 21.54
CA THR A 15 17.35 -44.77 20.07
C THR A 15 16.83 -43.44 19.57
N CYS A 16 17.75 -42.49 19.36
CA CYS A 16 17.50 -41.33 18.51
C CYS A 16 17.32 -41.82 17.07
N THR A 17 16.08 -41.96 16.62
CA THR A 17 15.77 -41.94 15.20
C THR A 17 15.96 -40.50 14.73
N LEU A 18 17.16 -40.18 14.26
CA LEU A 18 17.41 -39.04 13.39
C LEU A 18 16.63 -39.30 12.09
N GLY A 19 15.38 -38.84 12.05
CA GLY A 19 14.70 -38.61 10.78
C GLY A 19 15.44 -37.47 10.10
N ALA A 20 16.29 -37.81 9.13
CA ALA A 20 16.74 -36.82 8.17
C ALA A 20 15.49 -36.36 7.42
N ALA A 21 15.05 -35.13 7.65
CA ALA A 21 14.13 -34.47 6.73
C ALA A 21 14.83 -34.48 5.37
N LEU A 22 14.36 -35.33 4.46
CA LEU A 22 14.77 -35.27 3.07
C LEU A 22 14.26 -33.91 2.59
N ALA A 23 15.18 -32.97 2.35
CA ALA A 23 14.82 -31.74 1.65
C ALA A 23 14.17 -32.14 0.34
N ASP A 24 12.92 -31.72 0.14
CA ASP A 24 12.15 -32.16 -1.01
C ASP A 24 12.85 -31.71 -2.30
N THR A 25 12.83 -32.58 -3.31
CA THR A 25 13.54 -32.28 -4.56
C THR A 25 12.78 -31.19 -5.30
N PRO A 26 13.43 -30.11 -5.78
CA PRO A 26 12.71 -29.03 -6.43
C PRO A 26 11.97 -29.51 -7.69
N ILE A 27 10.79 -28.97 -7.92
CA ILE A 27 10.00 -29.16 -9.13
C ILE A 27 10.63 -28.29 -10.22
N LEU A 28 11.02 -28.90 -11.34
CA LEU A 28 11.70 -28.18 -12.42
C LEU A 28 10.72 -27.78 -13.52
N VAL A 29 10.71 -26.49 -13.86
CA VAL A 29 10.07 -25.99 -15.09
C VAL A 29 11.08 -26.09 -16.22
N THR A 30 10.79 -26.96 -17.17
CA THR A 30 11.67 -27.32 -18.30
C THR A 30 11.07 -27.00 -19.66
N SER A 31 9.86 -26.42 -19.68
CA SER A 31 9.16 -25.93 -20.87
C SER A 31 8.65 -24.52 -20.62
N ALA A 32 8.72 -23.66 -21.64
CA ALA A 32 8.18 -22.30 -21.63
C ALA A 32 6.74 -22.22 -22.18
N GLU A 33 6.19 -23.36 -22.62
CA GLU A 33 4.79 -23.49 -23.04
C GLU A 33 3.85 -23.22 -21.85
N ASP A 34 2.69 -22.60 -22.11
CA ASP A 34 1.66 -22.29 -21.11
C ASP A 34 1.24 -23.52 -20.27
N ALA A 35 1.12 -24.68 -20.92
CA ALA A 35 0.60 -25.89 -20.30
C ALA A 35 1.34 -27.16 -20.74
N GLY A 36 1.06 -28.26 -20.03
CA GLY A 36 1.63 -29.57 -20.27
C GLY A 36 2.84 -29.88 -19.41
N THR A 37 3.37 -31.11 -19.53
CA THR A 37 4.47 -31.58 -18.69
C THR A 37 5.69 -30.66 -18.78
N GLY A 38 6.18 -30.22 -17.62
CA GLY A 38 7.36 -29.36 -17.51
C GLY A 38 7.07 -27.86 -17.65
N SER A 39 5.83 -27.44 -17.89
CA SER A 39 5.41 -26.02 -17.80
C SER A 39 5.36 -25.54 -16.35
N LEU A 40 5.34 -24.22 -16.14
CA LEU A 40 5.13 -23.61 -14.83
C LEU A 40 3.75 -23.98 -14.26
N ARG A 41 2.71 -23.98 -15.09
CA ARG A 41 1.36 -24.42 -14.70
C ARG A 41 1.33 -25.84 -14.15
N ALA A 42 2.02 -26.78 -14.81
CA ALA A 42 2.11 -28.16 -14.32
C ALA A 42 2.92 -28.27 -13.00
N ALA A 43 3.92 -27.40 -12.82
CA ALA A 43 4.69 -27.35 -11.59
C ALA A 43 3.86 -26.82 -10.41
N LEU A 44 3.05 -25.78 -10.62
CA LEU A 44 2.12 -25.25 -9.62
C LEU A 44 1.08 -26.30 -9.21
N ALA A 45 0.48 -27.00 -10.17
CA ALA A 45 -0.44 -28.10 -9.88
C ALA A 45 0.22 -29.23 -9.06
N THR A 46 1.49 -29.54 -9.33
CA THR A 46 2.25 -30.53 -8.56
C THR A 46 2.56 -30.04 -7.15
N ALA A 47 2.89 -28.76 -7.00
CA ALA A 47 3.14 -28.12 -5.71
C ALA A 47 1.88 -28.10 -4.83
N ALA A 48 0.71 -27.82 -5.43
CA ALA A 48 -0.56 -27.73 -4.72
C ALA A 48 -1.03 -29.06 -4.12
N GLU A 49 -0.48 -30.19 -4.58
CA GLU A 49 -0.72 -31.52 -4.01
C GLU A 49 0.20 -31.86 -2.80
N GLN A 50 1.13 -30.97 -2.44
CA GLN A 50 2.09 -31.19 -1.35
C GLN A 50 1.63 -30.51 -0.05
N ASP A 51 1.80 -31.22 1.08
CA ASP A 51 1.48 -30.70 2.42
C ASP A 51 2.60 -29.83 3.02
N GLY A 52 3.75 -29.72 2.34
CA GLY A 52 4.95 -29.02 2.81
C GLY A 52 5.43 -27.97 1.80
N ILE A 53 6.46 -27.23 2.20
CA ILE A 53 7.03 -26.16 1.38
C ILE A 53 7.45 -26.70 0.00
N SER A 54 6.80 -26.20 -1.04
CA SER A 54 7.12 -26.54 -2.42
C SER A 54 8.16 -25.58 -2.99
N ARG A 55 9.15 -26.12 -3.71
CA ARG A 55 10.18 -25.32 -4.40
C ARG A 55 10.12 -25.56 -5.89
N ILE A 56 9.75 -24.54 -6.65
CA ILE A 56 9.77 -24.53 -8.12
C ILE A 56 11.02 -23.81 -8.59
N VAL A 57 11.74 -24.40 -9.56
CA VAL A 57 12.92 -23.79 -10.20
C VAL A 57 12.69 -23.71 -11.70
N ILE A 58 12.79 -22.50 -12.25
CA ILE A 58 12.63 -22.24 -13.68
C ILE A 58 13.96 -22.50 -14.40
N ALA A 59 14.03 -23.64 -15.10
CA ALA A 59 15.22 -24.08 -15.82
C ALA A 59 15.23 -23.64 -17.30
N VAL A 60 14.09 -23.21 -17.84
CA VAL A 60 14.01 -22.61 -19.16
C VAL A 60 14.58 -21.19 -19.16
N ARG A 61 15.03 -20.70 -20.32
CA ARG A 61 15.51 -19.30 -20.47
C ARG A 61 14.58 -18.45 -21.31
N ASP A 62 13.67 -19.09 -22.04
CA ASP A 62 12.70 -18.39 -22.88
C ASP A 62 11.60 -17.78 -22.01
N GLN A 63 10.93 -16.76 -22.55
CA GLN A 63 9.73 -16.16 -21.97
C GLN A 63 8.62 -17.19 -21.85
N ILE A 64 7.92 -17.20 -20.72
CA ILE A 64 6.77 -18.06 -20.47
C ILE A 64 5.52 -17.27 -20.86
N VAL A 65 4.90 -17.64 -21.97
CA VAL A 65 3.67 -16.99 -22.43
C VAL A 65 2.48 -17.79 -21.91
N ILE A 66 1.60 -17.14 -21.16
CA ILE A 66 0.41 -17.76 -20.57
C ILE A 66 -0.84 -17.31 -21.32
N GLU A 67 -1.83 -18.20 -21.39
CA GLU A 67 -3.16 -17.90 -21.98
C GLU A 67 -4.21 -17.55 -20.92
N SER A 68 -3.94 -17.88 -19.66
CA SER A 68 -4.79 -17.62 -18.49
C SER A 68 -3.95 -17.56 -17.22
N THR A 69 -4.53 -17.08 -16.12
CA THR A 69 -3.89 -17.00 -14.79
C THR A 69 -3.14 -18.26 -14.39
N LEU A 70 -1.94 -18.08 -13.85
CA LEU A 70 -1.19 -19.12 -13.16
C LEU A 70 -1.66 -19.20 -11.70
N ASP A 71 -2.63 -20.07 -11.47
CA ASP A 71 -3.27 -20.23 -10.16
C ASP A 71 -2.58 -21.33 -9.33
N TYR A 72 -2.11 -20.95 -8.14
CA TYR A 72 -1.67 -21.85 -7.10
C TYR A 72 -2.79 -22.04 -6.08
N THR A 73 -3.46 -23.19 -6.17
CA THR A 73 -4.60 -23.55 -5.33
C THR A 73 -4.20 -24.29 -4.04
N GLY A 74 -2.91 -24.36 -3.73
CA GLY A 74 -2.41 -25.02 -2.52
C GLY A 74 -2.41 -24.08 -1.34
N THR A 75 -2.45 -24.62 -0.12
CA THR A 75 -2.33 -23.85 1.13
C THR A 75 -0.92 -23.91 1.74
N ALA A 76 -0.09 -24.86 1.29
CA ALA A 76 1.29 -24.98 1.75
C ALA A 76 2.17 -23.87 1.15
N PRO A 77 3.24 -23.42 1.84
CA PRO A 77 4.13 -22.39 1.32
C PRO A 77 4.74 -22.75 -0.04
N LEU A 78 4.84 -21.76 -0.93
CA LEU A 78 5.37 -21.90 -2.28
C LEU A 78 6.56 -20.97 -2.51
N ALA A 79 7.68 -21.53 -2.97
CA ALA A 79 8.84 -20.76 -3.41
C ALA A 79 9.14 -20.99 -4.90
N ILE A 80 9.16 -19.93 -5.69
CA ILE A 80 9.48 -19.94 -7.13
C ILE A 80 10.82 -19.23 -7.35
N PHE A 81 11.76 -19.93 -7.97
CA PHE A 81 13.08 -19.41 -8.30
C PHE A 81 13.25 -19.34 -9.81
N GLY A 82 13.20 -18.12 -10.35
CA GLY A 82 13.53 -17.80 -11.72
C GLY A 82 15.02 -17.57 -11.94
N ASN A 83 15.33 -16.98 -13.09
CA ASN A 83 16.66 -16.54 -13.52
C ASN A 83 16.53 -15.31 -14.44
N GLY A 84 15.56 -14.42 -14.15
CA GLY A 84 15.24 -13.20 -14.90
C GLY A 84 14.42 -13.45 -16.16
N GLN A 85 13.64 -14.53 -16.23
CA GLN A 85 12.67 -14.73 -17.32
C GLN A 85 11.42 -13.91 -17.05
N THR A 86 10.62 -13.67 -18.09
CA THR A 86 9.32 -13.01 -17.98
C THR A 86 8.19 -14.02 -18.17
N VAL A 87 7.21 -13.99 -17.27
CA VAL A 87 5.86 -14.51 -17.46
C VAL A 87 5.03 -13.40 -18.09
N SER A 88 4.35 -13.69 -19.20
CA SER A 88 3.59 -12.66 -19.91
C SER A 88 2.34 -13.20 -20.55
N THR A 89 1.40 -12.30 -20.83
CA THR A 89 0.17 -12.61 -21.54
C THR A 89 -0.20 -11.49 -22.51
N ALA A 90 -1.04 -11.81 -23.48
CA ALA A 90 -1.75 -10.81 -24.29
C ALA A 90 -3.22 -10.64 -23.87
N GLN A 91 -3.65 -11.37 -22.84
CA GLN A 91 -4.99 -11.31 -22.28
C GLN A 91 -4.99 -10.42 -21.05
N ASP A 92 -6.14 -9.79 -20.76
CA ASP A 92 -6.35 -9.15 -19.48
C ASP A 92 -6.74 -10.21 -18.44
N VAL A 93 -5.75 -10.70 -17.71
CA VAL A 93 -5.91 -11.74 -16.67
C VAL A 93 -4.88 -11.49 -15.58
N THR A 94 -5.19 -11.92 -14.35
CA THR A 94 -4.19 -11.96 -13.28
C THR A 94 -3.03 -12.88 -13.68
N LEU A 95 -1.78 -12.43 -13.58
CA LEU A 95 -0.64 -13.21 -14.11
C LEU A 95 -0.30 -14.40 -13.20
N PHE A 96 -0.25 -14.17 -11.89
CA PHE A 96 -0.08 -15.20 -10.87
C PHE A 96 -1.03 -14.96 -9.70
N ALA A 97 -1.68 -16.01 -9.24
CA ALA A 97 -2.56 -15.98 -8.08
C ALA A 97 -2.20 -17.10 -7.09
N ALA A 98 -2.14 -16.80 -5.81
CA ALA A 98 -2.18 -17.76 -4.71
C ALA A 98 -3.56 -17.67 -4.05
N SER A 99 -4.50 -18.47 -4.53
CA SER A 99 -5.95 -18.33 -4.28
C SER A 99 -6.44 -18.93 -2.96
N ASN A 100 -5.53 -19.35 -2.07
CA ASN A 100 -5.87 -20.04 -0.84
C ASN A 100 -4.89 -19.68 0.29
N GLY A 101 -4.41 -18.44 0.34
CA GLY A 101 -3.70 -17.84 1.46
C GLY A 101 -2.37 -18.51 1.81
N ALA A 102 -1.65 -19.00 0.81
CA ALA A 102 -0.34 -19.60 1.01
C ALA A 102 0.74 -18.51 1.13
N ASP A 103 1.75 -18.78 1.95
CA ASP A 103 3.01 -18.02 1.92
C ASP A 103 3.67 -18.15 0.54
N VAL A 104 4.02 -17.01 -0.06
CA VAL A 104 4.61 -16.95 -1.39
C VAL A 104 5.99 -16.32 -1.34
N THR A 105 6.96 -16.98 -1.96
CA THR A 105 8.29 -16.43 -2.21
C THR A 105 8.61 -16.50 -3.70
N ILE A 106 8.92 -15.38 -4.34
CA ILE A 106 9.31 -15.33 -5.76
C ILE A 106 10.64 -14.60 -5.91
N ASN A 107 11.57 -15.22 -6.64
CA ASN A 107 12.90 -14.67 -6.87
C ASN A 107 13.22 -14.63 -8.37
N ALA A 108 13.74 -13.51 -8.86
CA ALA A 108 14.27 -13.36 -10.22
C ALA A 108 13.28 -13.79 -11.32
N LEU A 109 12.05 -13.30 -11.28
CA LEU A 109 10.99 -13.61 -12.25
C LEU A 109 10.15 -12.36 -12.49
N ASP A 110 10.00 -11.97 -13.76
CA ASP A 110 9.21 -10.80 -14.14
C ASP A 110 7.80 -11.21 -14.58
N PHE A 111 6.84 -10.30 -14.40
CA PHE A 111 5.43 -10.44 -14.76
C PHE A 111 5.01 -9.26 -15.64
N ALA A 112 4.53 -9.54 -16.86
CA ALA A 112 4.16 -8.52 -17.83
C ALA A 112 2.77 -8.77 -18.43
N GLY A 113 1.83 -7.87 -18.14
CA GLY A 113 0.51 -7.81 -18.76
C GLY A 113 0.55 -7.19 -20.17
N PRO A 114 -0.62 -7.02 -20.80
CA PRO A 114 -0.73 -6.51 -22.17
C PRO A 114 -0.41 -5.01 -22.31
N GLY A 115 -0.49 -4.23 -21.22
CA GLY A 115 -0.27 -2.78 -21.18
C GLY A 115 -1.22 -1.96 -22.04
N ASN A 116 -0.91 -0.67 -22.19
CA ASN A 116 -1.74 0.33 -22.89
C ASN A 116 -3.12 0.55 -22.27
N TRP A 117 -3.23 0.35 -20.97
CA TRP A 117 -4.43 0.72 -20.22
C TRP A 117 -4.47 2.24 -20.01
N SER A 118 -5.67 2.78 -19.91
CA SER A 118 -5.91 4.18 -19.52
C SER A 118 -7.39 4.33 -19.17
N ILE A 119 -7.80 5.46 -18.60
CA ILE A 119 -9.21 5.82 -18.41
C ILE A 119 -10.06 5.75 -19.71
N ARG A 120 -9.43 5.81 -20.90
CA ARG A 120 -10.10 5.66 -22.20
C ARG A 120 -10.05 4.25 -22.78
N ASN A 121 -9.18 3.40 -22.25
CA ASN A 121 -9.04 2.01 -22.60
C ASN A 121 -9.11 1.23 -21.30
N ARG A 122 -10.32 1.17 -20.74
CA ARG A 122 -10.63 0.52 -19.48
C ARG A 122 -10.71 -0.99 -19.63
N ALA A 123 -10.20 -1.71 -18.65
CA ALA A 123 -10.26 -3.16 -18.55
C ALA A 123 -11.56 -3.64 -17.92
N ASP A 124 -12.05 -2.90 -16.93
CA ASP A 124 -13.27 -3.19 -16.17
C ASP A 124 -14.57 -2.92 -16.96
N ALA A 125 -14.48 -2.22 -18.10
CA ALA A 125 -15.62 -1.93 -18.97
C ALA A 125 -16.27 -3.19 -19.57
N ASP A 126 -15.48 -4.27 -19.78
CA ASP A 126 -15.92 -5.52 -20.43
C ASP A 126 -15.67 -6.78 -19.57
N GLY A 127 -15.22 -6.63 -18.32
CA GLY A 127 -14.83 -7.76 -17.47
C GLY A 127 -14.21 -7.33 -16.14
N ALA A 128 -13.53 -8.25 -15.47
CA ALA A 128 -12.69 -7.91 -14.32
C ALA A 128 -11.26 -7.61 -14.81
N ALA A 129 -10.67 -6.54 -14.31
CA ALA A 129 -9.32 -6.14 -14.66
C ALA A 129 -8.27 -7.08 -14.04
N GLY A 130 -7.28 -7.50 -14.84
CA GLY A 130 -6.24 -8.43 -14.41
C GLY A 130 -5.14 -7.78 -13.56
N LYS A 131 -4.69 -8.49 -12.52
CA LYS A 131 -3.62 -8.08 -11.58
C LYS A 131 -2.25 -8.66 -11.96
N GLY A 132 -1.15 -8.19 -11.39
CA GLY A 132 0.16 -8.82 -11.56
C GLY A 132 0.30 -10.07 -10.70
N ILE A 133 0.43 -9.87 -9.39
CA ILE A 133 0.54 -10.91 -8.38
C ILE A 133 -0.63 -10.73 -7.41
N PHE A 134 -1.41 -11.79 -7.19
CA PHE A 134 -2.52 -11.77 -6.24
C PHE A 134 -2.33 -12.84 -5.17
N VAL A 135 -2.48 -12.48 -3.90
CA VAL A 135 -2.56 -13.40 -2.76
C VAL A 135 -3.90 -13.19 -2.10
N ASP A 136 -4.72 -14.23 -2.12
CA ASP A 136 -6.08 -14.25 -1.56
C ASP A 136 -6.01 -14.89 -0.17
N VAL A 137 -6.10 -14.11 0.90
CA VAL A 137 -6.12 -14.62 2.27
C VAL A 137 -7.48 -15.24 2.54
N ARG A 138 -7.51 -16.35 3.28
CA ARG A 138 -8.77 -17.05 3.55
C ARG A 138 -9.45 -16.39 4.74
N ASP A 139 -10.77 -16.25 4.71
CA ASP A 139 -11.59 -15.73 5.82
C ASP A 139 -11.33 -16.41 7.19
N ASP A 140 -10.83 -17.65 7.20
CA ASP A 140 -10.54 -18.42 8.41
C ASP A 140 -9.04 -18.50 8.77
N GLN A 141 -8.19 -17.79 8.02
CA GLN A 141 -6.76 -17.78 8.22
C GLN A 141 -6.40 -17.14 9.55
N GLN A 142 -5.28 -17.58 10.12
CA GLN A 142 -4.73 -17.05 11.37
C GLN A 142 -3.22 -17.01 11.23
N GLY A 143 -2.59 -16.20 12.07
CA GLY A 143 -1.14 -16.11 12.12
C GLY A 143 -0.63 -15.09 11.12
N LEU A 144 0.35 -15.46 10.30
CA LEU A 144 1.01 -14.55 9.39
C LEU A 144 0.92 -15.09 7.96
N VAL A 145 0.42 -14.29 7.03
CA VAL A 145 0.53 -14.48 5.59
C VAL A 145 1.78 -13.74 5.11
N THR A 146 2.63 -14.40 4.34
CA THR A 146 3.86 -13.77 3.83
C THR A 146 3.92 -13.73 2.31
N LEU A 147 4.26 -12.55 1.78
CA LEU A 147 4.69 -12.36 0.39
C LEU A 147 6.12 -11.84 0.38
N SER A 148 7.05 -12.61 -0.17
CA SER A 148 8.46 -12.21 -0.30
C SER A 148 8.91 -12.20 -1.76
N LEU A 149 9.25 -11.03 -2.26
CA LEU A 149 9.69 -10.80 -3.64
C LEU A 149 11.12 -10.27 -3.66
N ARG A 150 11.95 -10.86 -4.53
CA ARG A 150 13.33 -10.42 -4.76
C ARG A 150 13.66 -10.42 -6.24
N ASP A 151 14.19 -9.32 -6.75
CA ASP A 151 14.56 -9.17 -8.17
C ASP A 151 13.35 -9.46 -9.09
N VAL A 152 12.20 -8.84 -8.79
CA VAL A 152 10.92 -9.08 -9.51
C VAL A 152 10.47 -7.78 -10.15
N THR A 153 10.09 -7.83 -11.43
CA THR A 153 9.36 -6.73 -12.09
C THR A 153 7.91 -7.12 -12.30
N VAL A 154 6.97 -6.23 -12.00
CA VAL A 154 5.56 -6.32 -12.40
C VAL A 154 5.22 -5.13 -13.29
N SER A 155 4.57 -5.36 -14.43
CA SER A 155 4.21 -4.26 -15.33
C SER A 155 3.06 -4.53 -16.28
N GLY A 156 2.42 -3.48 -16.76
CA GLY A 156 1.45 -3.52 -17.86
C GLY A 156 0.14 -4.24 -17.52
N VAL A 157 -0.19 -4.35 -16.23
CA VAL A 157 -1.44 -4.94 -15.76
C VAL A 157 -2.50 -3.86 -15.60
N ALA A 158 -3.76 -4.24 -15.75
CA ALA A 158 -4.87 -3.29 -15.77
C ALA A 158 -5.27 -2.85 -14.36
N ASN A 159 -5.26 -3.80 -13.43
CA ASN A 159 -5.58 -3.61 -12.02
C ASN A 159 -4.28 -3.48 -11.21
N HIS A 160 -4.33 -3.69 -9.90
CA HIS A 160 -3.17 -3.61 -9.01
C HIS A 160 -1.97 -4.42 -9.55
N GLY A 161 -0.77 -3.86 -9.39
CA GLY A 161 0.48 -4.57 -9.68
C GLY A 161 0.62 -5.80 -8.79
N ILE A 162 0.60 -5.58 -7.49
CA ILE A 162 0.62 -6.61 -6.47
C ILE A 162 -0.56 -6.35 -5.54
N HIS A 163 -1.32 -7.39 -5.22
CA HIS A 163 -2.43 -7.29 -4.29
C HIS A 163 -2.39 -8.45 -3.31
N VAL A 164 -2.33 -8.14 -2.01
CA VAL A 164 -2.57 -9.10 -0.93
C VAL A 164 -3.87 -8.68 -0.26
N SER A 165 -4.89 -9.52 -0.36
CA SER A 165 -6.22 -9.14 0.14
C SER A 165 -6.65 -10.12 1.21
N ASP A 166 -6.89 -9.62 2.41
CA ASP A 166 -7.63 -10.28 3.48
C ASP A 166 -9.02 -9.69 3.64
N CYS A 167 -9.75 -9.66 2.54
CA CYS A 167 -11.08 -9.10 2.51
C CYS A 167 -12.08 -10.08 1.90
N SER A 168 -13.13 -10.37 2.66
CA SER A 168 -14.18 -11.32 2.29
C SER A 168 -15.07 -10.86 1.13
N LEU A 169 -14.98 -9.58 0.72
CA LEU A 169 -15.75 -8.99 -0.38
C LEU A 169 -15.02 -9.05 -1.74
N ALA A 170 -13.83 -9.66 -1.81
CA ALA A 170 -13.02 -9.79 -3.03
C ALA A 170 -12.69 -8.43 -3.68
N ASP A 171 -12.99 -8.21 -4.96
CA ASP A 171 -12.67 -6.96 -5.68
C ASP A 171 -13.57 -5.76 -5.27
N ALA A 172 -14.43 -5.92 -4.26
CA ALA A 172 -15.27 -4.84 -3.72
C ALA A 172 -14.72 -4.27 -2.40
N CYS A 173 -13.49 -4.61 -2.05
CA CYS A 173 -12.76 -4.11 -0.89
C CYS A 173 -11.98 -2.85 -1.28
N GLY A 174 -11.89 -1.88 -0.37
CA GLY A 174 -11.10 -0.65 -0.58
C GLY A 174 -11.76 0.41 -1.47
N GLY A 175 -13.10 0.40 -1.61
CA GLY A 175 -13.78 1.47 -2.33
C GLY A 175 -14.08 2.66 -1.41
N GLY A 176 -13.20 3.64 -1.36
CA GLY A 176 -13.28 4.86 -0.54
C GLY A 176 -12.08 5.00 0.42
N ALA A 177 -11.93 6.17 1.03
CA ALA A 177 -10.84 6.57 1.93
C ALA A 177 -10.88 5.86 3.30
N GLY A 178 -10.89 4.52 3.36
CA GLY A 178 -10.90 3.87 4.67
C GLY A 178 -10.65 2.37 4.70
N GLY A 179 -10.04 1.95 5.82
CA GLY A 179 -9.65 0.59 6.16
C GLY A 179 -10.80 -0.42 6.38
N ASP A 180 -12.01 0.05 6.61
CA ASP A 180 -13.11 -0.72 7.20
C ASP A 180 -13.56 -1.97 6.39
N GLY A 181 -13.76 -3.12 7.06
CA GLY A 181 -14.24 -4.33 6.37
C GLY A 181 -14.42 -5.61 7.21
N GLU A 182 -14.62 -6.74 6.51
CA GLU A 182 -14.62 -8.08 7.12
C GLU A 182 -13.49 -8.91 6.49
N GLY A 183 -12.48 -9.25 7.29
CA GLY A 183 -11.33 -10.08 6.90
C GLY A 183 -11.15 -11.35 7.76
N SER A 184 -9.90 -11.77 7.91
CA SER A 184 -9.46 -12.86 8.79
C SER A 184 -8.52 -12.31 9.86
N PRO A 185 -8.34 -12.98 11.02
CA PRO A 185 -7.42 -12.52 12.07
C PRO A 185 -5.94 -12.78 11.73
N ALA A 186 -5.55 -12.73 10.45
CA ALA A 186 -4.20 -13.03 10.00
C ALA A 186 -3.47 -11.74 9.64
N SER A 187 -2.34 -11.50 10.30
CA SER A 187 -1.43 -10.43 9.88
C SER A 187 -0.83 -10.70 8.50
N ILE A 188 -0.48 -9.64 7.79
CA ILE A 188 0.14 -9.69 6.47
C ILE A 188 1.57 -9.13 6.55
N LEU A 189 2.55 -9.85 6.01
CA LEU A 189 3.92 -9.36 5.82
C LEU A 189 4.31 -9.39 4.35
N VAL A 190 4.57 -8.23 3.80
CA VAL A 190 5.12 -8.04 2.46
C VAL A 190 6.58 -7.62 2.55
N THR A 191 7.47 -8.34 1.87
CA THR A 191 8.89 -8.01 1.76
C THR A 191 9.29 -7.88 0.30
N LEU A 192 9.77 -6.70 -0.08
CA LEU A 192 10.20 -6.34 -1.42
C LEU A 192 11.70 -5.97 -1.41
N GLU A 193 12.51 -6.71 -2.17
CA GLU A 193 13.93 -6.40 -2.33
C GLU A 193 14.30 -6.31 -3.81
N ASN A 194 14.67 -5.12 -4.27
CA ASN A 194 14.93 -4.84 -5.68
C ASN A 194 13.73 -5.24 -6.56
N VAL A 195 12.55 -4.74 -6.17
CA VAL A 195 11.29 -4.95 -6.91
C VAL A 195 10.98 -3.70 -7.73
N THR A 196 10.44 -3.88 -8.93
CA THR A 196 9.93 -2.79 -9.75
C THR A 196 8.47 -3.04 -10.10
N ILE A 197 7.59 -2.15 -9.71
CA ILE A 197 6.21 -2.09 -10.16
C ILE A 197 6.09 -0.86 -11.05
N ARG A 198 5.67 -1.06 -12.30
CA ARG A 198 5.59 0.05 -13.25
C ARG A 198 4.44 -0.09 -14.23
N ASP A 199 3.79 1.01 -14.61
CA ASP A 199 2.74 0.98 -15.63
C ASP A 199 1.68 -0.09 -15.30
N ALA A 200 1.32 -0.17 -14.01
CA ALA A 200 0.29 -1.03 -13.45
C ALA A 200 -0.93 -0.17 -13.06
N GLY A 201 -2.11 -0.76 -12.86
CA GLY A 201 -3.25 0.00 -12.34
C GLY A 201 -3.95 0.94 -13.31
N ASN A 202 -3.45 1.12 -14.52
CA ASN A 202 -3.98 2.13 -15.44
C ASN A 202 -5.31 1.71 -16.13
N GLY A 203 -5.93 0.60 -15.73
CA GLY A 203 -7.07 -0.01 -16.41
C GLY A 203 -8.41 0.07 -15.68
N LYS A 204 -8.42 0.50 -14.43
CA LYS A 204 -9.62 0.84 -13.64
C LYS A 204 -9.25 1.92 -12.62
N PHE A 205 -10.29 2.56 -12.08
CA PHE A 205 -10.19 3.45 -10.92
C PHE A 205 -9.63 2.69 -9.70
N ASP A 206 -8.81 3.38 -8.88
CA ASP A 206 -8.28 2.87 -7.60
C ASP A 206 -7.59 1.50 -7.80
N ALA A 207 -6.41 1.58 -8.40
CA ALA A 207 -5.61 0.41 -8.74
C ALA A 207 -4.12 0.69 -8.69
N ASP A 208 -3.49 0.06 -7.71
CA ASP A 208 -2.25 0.56 -7.11
C ASP A 208 -1.06 -0.27 -7.56
N GLY A 209 0.13 0.16 -7.15
CA GLY A 209 1.34 -0.56 -7.43
C GLY A 209 1.36 -1.80 -6.56
N LEU A 210 1.32 -1.56 -5.26
CA LEU A 210 1.09 -2.55 -4.22
C LEU A 210 -0.14 -2.12 -3.43
N ARG A 211 -1.14 -3.00 -3.36
CA ARG A 211 -2.31 -2.92 -2.49
C ARG A 211 -2.21 -3.98 -1.42
N VAL A 212 -2.37 -3.62 -0.15
CA VAL A 212 -2.51 -4.59 0.94
C VAL A 212 -3.76 -4.26 1.73
N ASP A 213 -4.73 -5.16 1.69
CA ASP A 213 -5.94 -5.04 2.52
C ASP A 213 -5.83 -6.00 3.70
N GLU A 214 -5.79 -5.46 4.91
CA GLU A 214 -6.16 -6.18 6.13
C GLU A 214 -7.45 -5.55 6.67
N ARG A 215 -8.47 -6.36 6.94
CA ARG A 215 -9.82 -5.88 7.28
C ARG A 215 -10.36 -6.51 8.57
N ASP A 216 -9.50 -7.03 9.44
CA ASP A 216 -9.87 -7.62 10.75
C ASP A 216 -8.78 -7.32 11.79
N GLU A 217 -8.61 -8.12 12.84
CA GLU A 217 -7.67 -7.80 13.94
C GLU A 217 -6.16 -7.99 13.63
N GLY A 218 -5.77 -8.18 12.36
CA GLY A 218 -4.41 -8.49 11.95
C GLY A 218 -3.59 -7.26 11.54
N SER A 219 -2.31 -7.23 11.92
CA SER A 219 -1.42 -6.14 11.47
C SER A 219 -0.95 -6.26 10.01
N VAL A 220 -0.69 -5.12 9.37
CA VAL A 220 0.05 -5.02 8.10
C VAL A 220 1.52 -4.70 8.38
N THR A 221 2.44 -5.40 7.69
CA THR A 221 3.87 -5.05 7.70
C THR A 221 4.45 -5.02 6.30
N LEU A 222 4.98 -3.86 5.90
CA LEU A 222 5.75 -3.68 4.67
C LEU A 222 7.24 -3.50 4.96
N ILE A 223 8.08 -4.27 4.27
CA ILE A 223 9.53 -4.04 4.22
C ILE A 223 9.94 -3.87 2.76
N ALA A 224 10.27 -2.65 2.35
CA ALA A 224 10.68 -2.32 0.99
C ALA A 224 12.12 -1.80 0.93
N HIS A 225 12.98 -2.47 0.15
CA HIS A 225 14.37 -2.11 -0.03
C HIS A 225 14.74 -2.07 -1.51
N ASP A 226 15.44 -1.02 -1.95
CA ASP A 226 15.88 -0.85 -3.34
C ASP A 226 14.73 -0.97 -4.37
N SER A 227 13.50 -0.58 -4.02
CA SER A 227 12.32 -0.85 -4.85
C SER A 227 11.79 0.40 -5.56
N LEU A 228 11.14 0.22 -6.70
CA LEU A 228 10.62 1.30 -7.54
C LEU A 228 9.15 1.07 -7.86
N PHE A 229 8.33 2.07 -7.56
CA PHE A 229 6.91 2.18 -7.90
C PHE A 229 6.79 3.39 -8.82
N THR A 230 6.34 3.20 -10.06
CA THR A 230 6.32 4.32 -11.01
C THR A 230 5.30 4.19 -12.13
N LEU A 231 4.68 5.30 -12.52
CA LEU A 231 3.64 5.30 -13.56
C LEU A 231 2.50 4.36 -13.19
N VAL A 232 2.19 4.25 -11.91
CA VAL A 232 1.01 3.53 -11.45
C VAL A 232 -0.24 4.36 -11.75
N GLY A 233 -1.37 3.69 -11.98
CA GLY A 233 -2.65 4.30 -12.26
C GLY A 233 -3.16 5.11 -11.07
N ALA A 234 -3.20 4.49 -9.90
CA ALA A 234 -3.46 5.10 -8.60
C ALA A 234 -2.17 5.15 -7.76
N ASP A 235 -2.22 4.79 -6.49
CA ASP A 235 -1.10 4.89 -5.56
C ASP A 235 0.10 4.05 -5.95
N GLY A 236 1.29 4.57 -5.67
CA GLY A 236 2.48 3.73 -5.74
C GLY A 236 2.39 2.51 -4.82
N VAL A 237 1.95 2.74 -3.60
CA VAL A 237 1.70 1.76 -2.54
C VAL A 237 0.53 2.26 -1.72
N GLU A 238 -0.36 1.35 -1.35
CA GLU A 238 -1.50 1.59 -0.47
C GLU A 238 -1.54 0.45 0.55
N LEU A 239 -1.65 0.78 1.84
CA LEU A 239 -1.69 -0.17 2.94
C LEU A 239 -2.88 0.14 3.85
N ASP A 240 -3.87 -0.73 3.84
CA ASP A 240 -5.06 -0.53 4.66
C ASP A 240 -5.08 -1.55 5.78
N GLU A 241 -5.23 -1.06 7.00
CA GLU A 241 -5.69 -1.84 8.14
C GLU A 241 -7.04 -1.29 8.63
N GLY A 242 -7.98 -2.20 8.84
CA GLY A 242 -9.38 -1.84 9.07
C GLY A 242 -9.91 -1.97 10.48
N GLN A 243 -9.14 -2.39 11.49
CA GLN A 243 -9.66 -2.57 12.84
C GLN A 243 -8.71 -2.26 14.00
N ALA A 244 -7.70 -3.07 14.29
CA ALA A 244 -6.97 -2.92 15.58
C ALA A 244 -5.53 -3.43 15.54
N GLY A 245 -5.09 -3.82 14.35
CA GLY A 245 -3.75 -4.22 14.05
C GLY A 245 -2.93 -3.02 13.58
N ASP A 246 -1.68 -2.94 14.05
CA ASP A 246 -0.81 -1.88 13.57
C ASP A 246 -0.49 -1.97 12.06
N VAL A 247 -0.26 -0.83 11.42
CA VAL A 247 0.47 -0.75 10.15
C VAL A 247 1.94 -0.42 10.42
N THR A 248 2.85 -1.30 9.99
CA THR A 248 4.30 -1.06 10.12
C THR A 248 4.99 -1.02 8.76
N ALA A 249 5.64 0.09 8.43
CA ALA A 249 6.38 0.26 7.20
C ALA A 249 7.89 0.52 7.45
N HIS A 250 8.73 -0.26 6.77
CA HIS A 250 10.18 -0.07 6.73
C HIS A 250 10.64 0.09 5.29
N VAL A 251 10.91 1.33 4.89
CA VAL A 251 11.26 1.69 3.52
C VAL A 251 12.70 2.21 3.46
N THR A 252 13.53 1.64 2.60
CA THR A 252 14.93 2.06 2.45
C THR A 252 15.36 2.09 0.99
N ASN A 253 15.88 3.23 0.55
CA ASN A 253 16.39 3.42 -0.81
C ASN A 253 15.37 3.02 -1.89
N SER A 254 14.09 3.37 -1.67
CA SER A 254 13.00 3.11 -2.60
C SER A 254 12.50 4.40 -3.25
N SER A 255 11.77 4.28 -4.35
CA SER A 255 11.24 5.43 -5.08
C SER A 255 9.79 5.24 -5.49
N PHE A 256 9.01 6.30 -5.36
CA PHE A 256 7.57 6.40 -5.66
C PHE A 256 7.41 7.59 -6.60
N ASN A 257 7.30 7.33 -7.91
CA ASN A 257 7.47 8.38 -8.91
C ASN A 257 6.38 8.37 -9.97
N ASP A 258 5.80 9.53 -10.24
CA ASP A 258 4.86 9.74 -11.33
C ASP A 258 3.62 8.80 -11.25
N ASN A 259 3.06 8.59 -10.05
CA ASN A 259 1.85 7.78 -9.81
C ASN A 259 0.56 8.64 -9.83
N GLY A 260 -0.63 8.03 -9.69
CA GLY A 260 -1.94 8.69 -9.69
C GLY A 260 -2.50 9.12 -11.05
N ALA A 261 -1.85 8.75 -12.16
CA ALA A 261 -2.17 9.32 -13.47
C ALA A 261 -3.47 8.80 -14.14
N TYR A 262 -4.21 7.88 -13.52
CA TYR A 262 -5.42 7.28 -14.11
C TYR A 262 -6.55 8.30 -14.23
N CYS A 263 -6.88 8.99 -13.14
CA CYS A 263 -7.92 10.01 -13.06
C CYS A 263 -7.47 11.38 -13.62
N ASP A 264 -6.99 11.38 -14.87
CA ASP A 264 -6.37 12.55 -15.53
C ASP A 264 -7.24 13.84 -15.49
N PRO A 265 -6.83 14.88 -14.71
CA PRO A 265 -7.56 16.14 -14.62
C PRO A 265 -7.76 16.86 -15.94
N ALA A 266 -6.82 16.72 -16.89
CA ALA A 266 -6.96 17.34 -18.21
C ALA A 266 -8.10 16.72 -19.04
N LEU A 267 -8.56 15.52 -18.67
CA LEU A 267 -9.71 14.86 -19.28
C LEU A 267 -10.98 15.07 -18.47
N LEU A 268 -10.87 15.12 -17.14
CA LEU A 268 -12.00 15.05 -16.21
C LEU A 268 -12.53 16.41 -15.77
N ALA A 269 -11.72 17.46 -15.70
CA ALA A 269 -12.15 18.79 -15.22
C ALA A 269 -13.35 19.39 -15.96
N THR A 270 -13.63 18.95 -17.19
CA THR A 270 -14.81 19.43 -17.95
C THR A 270 -16.15 18.83 -17.47
N PHE A 271 -16.11 17.85 -16.58
CA PHE A 271 -17.28 17.20 -15.99
C PHE A 271 -17.64 17.76 -14.61
N LEU A 272 -16.73 18.45 -13.94
CA LEU A 272 -16.97 19.12 -12.66
C LEU A 272 -18.08 20.19 -12.77
N PRO A 273 -18.93 20.35 -11.74
CA PRO A 273 -19.90 21.42 -11.70
C PRO A 273 -19.24 22.79 -11.57
N ALA A 274 -20.04 23.85 -11.75
CA ALA A 274 -19.58 25.23 -11.56
C ALA A 274 -20.64 26.02 -10.76
N PRO A 275 -20.38 26.36 -9.49
CA PRO A 275 -19.15 26.04 -8.75
C PRO A 275 -19.08 24.55 -8.36
N ASP A 276 -17.86 24.06 -8.26
CA ASP A 276 -17.42 22.74 -7.79
C ASP A 276 -17.51 22.61 -6.28
N GLU A 277 -17.32 23.71 -5.55
CA GLU A 277 -17.49 23.81 -4.09
C GLU A 277 -18.48 24.94 -3.70
N ALA A 278 -19.15 24.84 -2.56
CA ALA A 278 -19.81 25.99 -1.92
C ALA A 278 -20.26 25.74 -0.48
N GLU A 279 -20.08 26.77 0.36
CA GLU A 279 -20.63 26.86 1.73
C GLU A 279 -21.98 27.63 1.80
N PHE A 280 -22.79 27.29 2.79
CA PHE A 280 -24.12 27.84 3.05
C PHE A 280 -24.38 27.97 4.56
N GLU A 281 -25.21 28.93 4.95
CA GLU A 281 -25.68 29.05 6.33
C GLU A 281 -26.83 28.06 6.63
N GLU A 282 -27.02 27.70 7.90
CA GLU A 282 -28.09 26.79 8.35
C GLU A 282 -29.47 27.17 7.80
N GLY A 283 -30.12 26.20 7.16
CA GLY A 283 -31.44 26.30 6.54
C GLY A 283 -31.47 27.01 5.17
N GLN A 284 -30.34 27.48 4.64
CA GLN A 284 -30.27 28.18 3.35
C GLN A 284 -30.38 27.23 2.16
N MET A 285 -29.66 26.11 2.20
CA MET A 285 -29.57 25.14 1.12
C MET A 285 -30.08 23.77 1.57
N GLN A 286 -30.62 23.00 0.63
CA GLN A 286 -31.01 21.61 0.86
C GLN A 286 -30.22 20.76 -0.13
N GLU A 287 -29.92 19.52 0.21
CA GLU A 287 -29.10 18.66 -0.65
C GLU A 287 -29.68 18.49 -2.07
N SER A 288 -31.01 18.46 -2.20
CA SER A 288 -31.68 18.44 -3.52
C SER A 288 -31.43 19.68 -4.40
N GLY A 289 -30.82 20.72 -3.84
CA GLY A 289 -30.50 21.99 -4.48
C GLY A 289 -29.05 22.15 -4.91
N ILE A 290 -28.15 21.24 -4.50
CA ILE A 290 -26.75 21.20 -4.94
C ILE A 290 -26.60 20.25 -6.16
N PRO A 291 -25.48 20.31 -6.90
CA PRO A 291 -25.24 19.39 -8.00
C PRO A 291 -25.34 17.93 -7.55
N ALA A 292 -25.88 17.07 -8.43
CA ALA A 292 -25.90 15.63 -8.20
C ALA A 292 -24.53 15.02 -8.57
N ALA A 293 -24.27 13.80 -8.07
CA ALA A 293 -23.09 13.02 -8.45
C ALA A 293 -22.88 12.98 -9.98
N ILE A 294 -21.61 13.05 -10.39
CA ILE A 294 -21.21 13.08 -11.79
C ILE A 294 -21.54 11.73 -12.42
N THR A 295 -22.08 11.78 -13.65
CA THR A 295 -22.36 10.57 -14.43
C THR A 295 -22.05 10.77 -15.91
N GLY A 296 -21.61 9.70 -16.57
CA GLY A 296 -21.34 9.69 -18.01
C GLY A 296 -20.01 10.33 -18.42
N SER A 297 -19.08 10.43 -17.48
CA SER A 297 -17.67 10.72 -17.72
C SER A 297 -16.95 9.47 -18.30
N PRO A 298 -15.64 9.54 -18.63
CA PRO A 298 -14.85 8.36 -18.98
C PRO A 298 -14.82 7.30 -17.87
N ASP A 299 -14.77 7.75 -16.62
CA ASP A 299 -14.94 6.91 -15.43
C ASP A 299 -15.56 7.73 -14.30
N ASP A 300 -16.78 7.37 -13.90
CA ASP A 300 -17.53 8.12 -12.88
C ASP A 300 -16.97 7.88 -11.47
N GLY A 301 -16.10 6.88 -11.28
CA GLY A 301 -15.39 6.62 -10.03
C GLY A 301 -14.35 7.69 -9.69
N CYS A 302 -13.76 8.35 -10.69
CA CYS A 302 -12.75 9.41 -10.50
C CYS A 302 -13.30 10.75 -9.97
N PHE A 303 -14.48 10.75 -9.34
CA PHE A 303 -15.10 11.97 -8.86
C PHE A 303 -15.68 11.74 -7.49
N GLU A 304 -15.17 12.52 -6.55
CA GLU A 304 -15.69 12.56 -5.21
C GLU A 304 -16.77 13.62 -5.11
N ARG A 305 -17.69 13.38 -4.18
CA ARG A 305 -18.75 14.33 -3.87
C ARG A 305 -18.99 14.30 -2.38
N GLU A 306 -18.42 15.27 -1.71
CA GLU A 306 -18.55 15.46 -0.29
C GLU A 306 -19.66 16.45 0.01
N VAL A 307 -20.42 16.17 1.06
CA VAL A 307 -21.52 17.03 1.50
C VAL A 307 -21.59 17.01 3.01
N SER A 308 -21.16 18.10 3.63
CA SER A 308 -21.41 18.36 5.03
C SER A 308 -22.84 18.89 5.24
N LEU A 309 -23.50 18.42 6.28
CA LEU A 309 -24.89 18.78 6.61
C LEU A 309 -24.98 19.29 8.04
N TYR A 310 -25.71 20.39 8.22
CA TYR A 310 -26.18 20.81 9.54
C TYR A 310 -27.18 19.81 10.16
N ASP A 311 -27.36 19.90 11.48
CA ASP A 311 -28.33 19.13 12.27
C ASP A 311 -29.77 19.12 11.70
N ASP A 312 -30.19 20.19 11.01
CA ASP A 312 -31.52 20.30 10.42
C ASP A 312 -31.64 19.65 9.03
N GLY A 313 -30.53 19.09 8.52
CA GLY A 313 -30.39 18.47 7.21
C GLY A 313 -30.21 19.45 6.05
N SER A 314 -29.98 20.73 6.34
CA SER A 314 -29.49 21.68 5.34
C SER A 314 -28.00 21.46 5.06
N VAL A 315 -27.58 21.82 3.85
CA VAL A 315 -26.18 21.71 3.45
C VAL A 315 -25.40 22.81 4.17
N GLU A 316 -24.31 22.42 4.82
CA GLU A 316 -23.26 23.31 5.32
C GLU A 316 -22.32 23.63 4.17
N GLU A 317 -21.71 22.61 3.59
CA GLU A 317 -20.93 22.76 2.37
C GLU A 317 -21.05 21.54 1.45
N TYR A 318 -20.61 21.72 0.21
CA TYR A 318 -20.34 20.60 -0.68
C TYR A 318 -19.07 20.87 -1.47
N GLU A 319 -18.41 19.80 -1.86
CA GLU A 319 -17.25 19.82 -2.73
C GLU A 319 -17.34 18.71 -3.79
N PHE A 320 -16.71 18.96 -4.95
CA PHE A 320 -16.50 17.99 -6.00
C PHE A 320 -15.02 17.99 -6.38
N GLY A 321 -14.32 16.95 -5.95
CA GLY A 321 -12.95 16.66 -6.35
C GLY A 321 -12.87 15.80 -7.60
N ILE A 322 -11.68 15.79 -8.20
CA ILE A 322 -11.24 14.62 -8.97
C ILE A 322 -10.41 13.83 -7.99
N ASP A 323 -10.74 12.55 -7.88
CA ASP A 323 -10.04 11.59 -7.05
C ASP A 323 -8.65 11.36 -7.65
N LEU A 324 -7.60 11.84 -6.98
CA LEU A 324 -6.21 11.73 -7.38
C LEU A 324 -5.47 10.90 -6.33
N ASP A 325 -4.34 10.33 -6.73
CA ASP A 325 -3.67 9.33 -5.90
C ASP A 325 -2.16 9.63 -5.74
N ASP A 326 -1.57 8.95 -4.77
CA ASP A 326 -0.34 9.30 -4.09
C ASP A 326 0.90 8.55 -4.53
N GLY A 327 2.02 9.00 -3.97
CA GLY A 327 3.24 8.20 -3.97
C GLY A 327 3.12 6.94 -3.13
N PHE A 328 2.67 7.11 -1.89
CA PHE A 328 2.56 6.05 -0.90
C PHE A 328 1.57 6.49 0.17
N ASP A 329 0.46 5.78 0.21
CA ASP A 329 -0.64 5.94 1.13
C ASP A 329 -0.70 4.81 2.20
N ILE A 330 -1.20 5.15 3.39
CA ILE A 330 -1.48 4.25 4.52
C ILE A 330 -2.73 4.74 5.25
N ASP A 331 -3.75 3.88 5.29
CA ASP A 331 -4.92 4.03 6.14
C ASP A 331 -4.88 3.03 7.32
N GLU A 332 -5.01 3.53 8.54
CA GLU A 332 -5.36 2.73 9.73
C GLU A 332 -6.69 3.26 10.28
N ALA A 333 -7.75 2.48 10.15
CA ALA A 333 -9.12 2.95 10.45
C ALA A 333 -9.58 2.66 11.89
N GLY A 334 -8.70 2.27 12.81
CA GLY A 334 -9.11 1.63 14.05
C GLY A 334 -8.20 1.84 15.26
N ASP A 335 -8.21 0.90 16.20
CA ASP A 335 -7.49 1.11 17.47
C ASP A 335 -5.97 0.80 17.36
N GLY A 336 -5.44 0.59 16.14
CA GLY A 336 -4.06 0.18 15.88
C GLY A 336 -3.09 1.36 15.95
N SER A 337 -2.15 1.46 15.02
CA SER A 337 -1.16 2.55 14.99
C SER A 337 -0.35 2.48 13.70
N ILE A 338 0.03 3.63 13.16
CA ILE A 338 0.98 3.71 12.04
C ILE A 338 2.42 3.86 12.56
N GLN A 339 3.31 2.96 12.13
CA GLN A 339 4.72 2.95 12.49
C GLN A 339 5.60 2.97 11.23
N LEU A 340 6.20 4.13 10.92
CA LEU A 340 7.06 4.29 9.74
C LEU A 340 8.53 4.48 10.12
N VAL A 341 9.40 3.74 9.42
CA VAL A 341 10.81 4.14 9.22
C VAL A 341 11.12 4.20 7.74
N MET A 342 11.34 5.41 7.22
CA MET A 342 11.72 5.66 5.84
C MET A 342 13.12 6.29 5.74
N THR A 343 14.02 5.70 4.95
CA THR A 343 15.35 6.27 4.76
C THR A 343 15.84 6.24 3.32
N GLU A 344 16.53 7.32 2.91
CA GLU A 344 17.20 7.39 1.59
C GLU A 344 16.26 7.23 0.39
N SER A 345 14.99 7.58 0.54
CA SER A 345 13.95 7.39 -0.47
C SER A 345 13.64 8.65 -1.27
N ALA A 346 12.90 8.49 -2.38
CA ALA A 346 12.42 9.58 -3.22
C ALA A 346 10.93 9.43 -3.53
N ILE A 347 10.19 10.52 -3.43
CA ILE A 347 8.76 10.62 -3.71
C ILE A 347 8.59 11.79 -4.67
N LEU A 348 8.30 11.51 -5.94
CA LEU A 348 8.51 12.48 -7.01
C LEU A 348 7.35 12.52 -8.00
N GLY A 349 6.67 13.65 -8.13
CA GLY A 349 5.78 13.90 -9.25
C GLY A 349 4.50 13.08 -9.23
N ASN A 350 4.03 12.65 -8.06
CA ASN A 350 2.73 11.98 -7.94
C ASN A 350 1.60 12.99 -8.17
N LEU A 351 0.43 12.46 -8.56
CA LEU A 351 -0.65 13.31 -9.02
C LEU A 351 -1.46 13.92 -7.90
N ASP A 352 -1.34 13.42 -6.67
CA ASP A 352 -1.75 14.12 -5.46
C ASP A 352 -0.58 14.35 -4.50
N GLU A 353 -0.64 13.85 -3.26
CA GLU A 353 0.38 13.93 -2.25
C GLU A 353 1.60 13.04 -2.54
N GLY A 354 2.66 13.33 -1.81
CA GLY A 354 3.84 12.50 -1.79
C GLY A 354 3.65 11.25 -0.94
N LEU A 355 3.52 11.50 0.35
CA LEU A 355 3.05 10.55 1.34
C LEU A 355 1.78 11.17 1.89
N ASP A 356 0.72 10.39 1.95
CA ASP A 356 -0.46 10.68 2.77
C ASP A 356 -0.64 9.52 3.74
N PHE A 357 -0.83 9.78 5.03
CA PHE A 357 -1.07 8.72 6.01
C PHE A 357 -2.11 9.20 6.98
N ASP A 358 -3.19 8.43 7.08
CA ASP A 358 -4.34 8.75 7.90
C ASP A 358 -4.53 7.67 8.96
N GLU A 359 -4.56 8.14 10.19
CA GLU A 359 -4.77 7.31 11.38
C GLU A 359 -6.06 7.75 12.04
N GLU A 360 -7.07 6.89 11.94
CA GLU A 360 -8.32 7.01 12.67
C GLU A 360 -8.25 6.16 13.94
N GLY A 361 -9.14 6.42 14.90
CA GLY A 361 -9.27 5.63 16.12
C GLY A 361 -8.25 5.95 17.22
N ALA A 362 -8.21 5.10 18.25
CA ALA A 362 -7.49 5.43 19.49
C ALA A 362 -5.97 5.18 19.44
N GLY A 363 -5.45 4.95 18.24
CA GLY A 363 -4.10 4.51 17.98
C GLY A 363 -3.09 5.64 18.03
N GLY A 364 -2.24 5.76 17.03
CA GLY A 364 -1.36 6.92 16.88
C GLY A 364 -0.20 6.66 15.95
N MET A 365 0.52 7.72 15.62
CA MET A 365 1.60 7.68 14.64
C MET A 365 2.98 7.80 15.26
N SER A 366 3.89 6.90 14.86
CA SER A 366 5.32 7.00 15.17
C SER A 366 6.16 6.95 13.90
N LEU A 367 6.72 8.10 13.52
CA LEU A 367 7.31 8.33 12.20
C LEU A 367 8.78 8.73 12.29
N ALA A 368 9.63 8.03 11.54
CA ALA A 368 11.04 8.39 11.38
C ALA A 368 11.42 8.45 9.91
N ILE A 369 11.53 9.66 9.37
CA ILE A 369 11.86 9.92 7.96
C ILE A 369 13.26 10.54 7.88
N ALA A 370 14.19 9.93 7.14
CA ALA A 370 15.56 10.45 7.06
C ALA A 370 16.19 10.38 5.66
N ARG A 371 16.79 11.49 5.24
CA ARG A 371 17.45 11.61 3.91
C ARG A 371 16.50 11.29 2.76
N THR A 372 15.24 11.67 2.92
CA THR A 372 14.18 11.44 1.94
C THR A 372 13.88 12.73 1.20
N ARG A 373 13.46 12.63 -0.07
CA ARG A 373 13.10 13.78 -0.89
C ARG A 373 11.68 13.63 -1.42
N ALA A 374 10.81 14.57 -1.06
CA ALA A 374 9.55 14.87 -1.75
C ALA A 374 9.79 16.00 -2.76
N PHE A 375 9.35 15.85 -4.00
CA PHE A 375 9.51 16.90 -5.01
C PHE A 375 8.50 16.80 -6.15
N GLY A 376 7.83 17.90 -6.44
CA GLY A 376 7.04 18.01 -7.65
C GLY A 376 5.70 17.29 -7.60
N ASN A 377 5.24 16.86 -6.42
CA ASN A 377 3.90 16.30 -6.24
C ASN A 377 2.86 17.40 -6.48
N THR A 378 1.65 17.01 -6.89
CA THR A 378 0.61 18.01 -7.18
C THR A 378 0.10 18.67 -5.92
N ASP A 379 -0.01 17.93 -4.83
CA ASP A 379 -0.36 18.49 -3.53
C ASP A 379 0.83 18.44 -2.57
N ASP A 380 0.73 17.82 -1.39
CA ASP A 380 1.73 17.89 -0.35
C ASP A 380 3.00 17.06 -0.59
N GLY A 381 4.06 17.42 0.12
CA GLY A 381 5.27 16.62 0.17
C GLY A 381 5.17 15.40 1.08
N PHE A 382 4.71 15.64 2.29
CA PHE A 382 4.52 14.68 3.37
C PHE A 382 3.28 15.16 4.14
N LYS A 383 2.23 14.35 4.22
CA LYS A 383 1.02 14.63 4.97
C LYS A 383 0.74 13.46 5.92
N MET A 384 0.31 13.81 7.12
CA MET A 384 0.16 12.91 8.25
C MET A 384 -0.98 13.45 9.11
N SER A 385 -2.11 12.76 9.12
CA SER A 385 -3.33 13.17 9.80
C SER A 385 -3.73 12.13 10.85
N GLU A 386 -3.92 12.55 12.10
CA GLU A 386 -4.49 11.71 13.15
C GLU A 386 -5.81 12.32 13.62
N GLU A 387 -6.91 11.60 13.39
CA GLU A 387 -8.28 12.14 13.47
C GLU A 387 -8.92 12.00 14.87
N ASP A 388 -8.37 11.16 15.75
CA ASP A 388 -9.03 10.71 16.98
C ASP A 388 -8.12 10.90 18.24
N ASP A 389 -8.30 10.07 19.27
CA ASP A 389 -7.66 10.21 20.60
C ASP A 389 -6.13 9.88 20.58
N GLY A 390 -5.55 9.57 19.42
CA GLY A 390 -4.22 9.02 19.22
C GLY A 390 -3.10 10.05 19.39
N GLY A 391 -2.23 10.23 18.41
CA GLY A 391 -1.27 11.33 18.43
C GLY A 391 0.00 11.04 17.67
N ILE A 392 0.71 12.10 17.30
CA ILE A 392 1.80 12.03 16.32
C ILE A 392 3.15 12.29 17.00
N ASP A 393 4.05 11.27 17.00
CA ASP A 393 5.48 11.41 17.32
C ASP A 393 6.30 11.26 16.03
N ALA A 394 6.76 12.39 15.47
CA ALA A 394 7.43 12.43 14.19
C ALA A 394 8.83 13.04 14.25
N VAL A 395 9.80 12.39 13.62
CA VAL A 395 11.16 12.92 13.43
C VAL A 395 11.55 12.88 11.96
N VAL A 396 11.81 14.05 11.38
CA VAL A 396 12.26 14.22 10.00
C VAL A 396 13.69 14.74 9.96
N VAL A 397 14.63 13.98 9.39
CA VAL A 397 16.07 14.30 9.45
C VAL A 397 16.72 14.39 8.07
N ALA A 398 17.36 15.52 7.78
CA ALA A 398 18.13 15.76 6.56
C ALA A 398 17.33 15.45 5.27
N SER A 399 16.03 15.72 5.31
CA SER A 399 15.09 15.51 4.21
C SER A 399 14.80 16.83 3.48
N THR A 400 14.18 16.74 2.31
CA THR A 400 13.81 17.91 1.50
C THR A 400 12.41 17.73 0.92
N ALA A 401 11.59 18.77 1.03
CA ALA A 401 10.34 18.92 0.29
C ALA A 401 10.44 20.17 -0.59
N SER A 402 10.13 20.10 -1.88
CA SER A 402 10.24 21.30 -2.71
C SER A 402 9.49 21.18 -4.02
N HIS A 403 8.92 22.29 -4.49
CA HIS A 403 8.13 22.36 -5.72
C HIS A 403 6.91 21.45 -5.72
N ASN A 404 6.37 21.13 -4.54
CA ASN A 404 5.07 20.49 -4.41
C ASN A 404 3.99 21.57 -4.60
N GLY A 405 2.82 21.20 -5.12
CA GLY A 405 1.76 22.18 -5.34
C GLY A 405 1.06 22.61 -4.04
N GLY A 406 1.02 21.72 -3.05
CA GLY A 406 0.71 22.00 -1.65
C GLY A 406 1.95 22.25 -0.80
N VAL A 407 1.82 22.06 0.51
CA VAL A 407 2.80 22.31 1.55
C VAL A 407 3.98 21.31 1.49
N GLY A 408 5.12 21.73 2.04
CA GLY A 408 6.29 20.87 2.10
C GLY A 408 6.14 19.67 3.04
N ALA A 409 5.54 19.88 4.20
CA ALA A 409 5.23 18.86 5.19
C ALA A 409 4.06 19.34 6.08
N VAL A 410 3.07 18.48 6.27
CA VAL A 410 1.86 18.69 7.06
C VAL A 410 1.83 17.63 8.17
N PHE A 411 1.45 18.03 9.38
CA PHE A 411 1.20 17.14 10.51
C PHE A 411 0.03 17.70 11.31
N GLU A 412 -1.04 16.93 11.42
CA GLU A 412 -2.32 17.37 11.97
C GLU A 412 -2.80 16.36 12.99
N GLU A 413 -3.15 16.85 14.19
CA GLU A 413 -3.80 16.05 15.22
C GLU A 413 -5.09 16.73 15.65
N GLU A 414 -6.20 16.04 15.42
CA GLU A 414 -7.53 16.64 15.42
C GLU A 414 -8.26 16.54 16.76
N ASP A 415 -8.07 15.48 17.58
CA ASP A 415 -8.81 15.30 18.84
C ASP A 415 -7.92 15.32 20.11
N GLY A 416 -7.81 14.18 20.81
CA GLY A 416 -7.36 14.11 22.21
C GLY A 416 -5.86 13.85 22.39
N GLY A 417 -5.12 13.73 21.29
CA GLY A 417 -3.74 13.29 21.22
C GLY A 417 -2.71 14.35 21.63
N ASP A 418 -1.42 14.04 21.45
CA ASP A 418 -0.35 15.05 21.53
C ASP A 418 0.39 15.05 20.19
N LEU A 419 0.54 16.21 19.55
CA LEU A 419 1.47 16.40 18.43
C LEU A 419 2.91 16.70 18.93
N ASP A 420 3.90 15.86 18.63
CA ASP A 420 5.35 16.09 18.90
C ASP A 420 6.20 15.87 17.64
N VAL A 421 6.66 16.97 17.02
CA VAL A 421 7.39 16.95 15.73
C VAL A 421 8.82 17.54 15.86
N GLU A 422 9.84 16.77 15.47
CA GLU A 422 11.21 17.24 15.32
C GLU A 422 11.66 17.28 13.84
N LEU A 423 11.86 18.47 13.30
CA LEU A 423 12.45 18.68 11.97
C LEU A 423 13.93 19.07 12.11
N ILE A 424 14.84 18.18 11.70
CA ILE A 424 16.29 18.36 11.85
C ILE A 424 16.96 18.42 10.48
N ASP A 425 17.65 19.51 10.16
CA ASP A 425 18.26 19.72 8.85
C ASP A 425 17.27 19.58 7.67
N PHE A 426 15.99 19.89 7.91
CA PHE A 426 14.94 19.87 6.89
C PHE A 426 15.04 21.07 5.95
N THR A 427 14.90 20.83 4.64
CA THR A 427 14.90 21.91 3.64
C THR A 427 13.56 21.94 2.92
N SER A 428 12.86 23.07 2.98
CA SER A 428 11.58 23.29 2.32
C SER A 428 11.64 24.55 1.47
N PHE A 429 11.22 24.47 0.20
CA PHE A 429 11.15 25.65 -0.68
C PHE A 429 10.26 25.46 -1.91
N ALA A 430 9.63 26.56 -2.33
CA ALA A 430 8.77 26.63 -3.51
C ALA A 430 7.59 25.64 -3.46
N ASN A 431 7.08 25.37 -2.25
CA ASN A 431 5.86 24.61 -2.01
C ASN A 431 4.69 25.60 -1.88
N ASP A 432 3.46 25.15 -2.17
CA ASP A 432 2.23 25.93 -1.99
C ASP A 432 2.31 27.30 -2.68
N ASP A 433 2.67 27.30 -3.97
CA ASP A 433 2.95 28.52 -4.74
C ASP A 433 3.97 29.52 -4.11
N GLY A 434 4.77 29.03 -3.16
CA GLY A 434 5.71 29.80 -2.35
C GLY A 434 5.10 30.46 -1.10
N GLU A 435 4.01 29.90 -0.57
CA GLU A 435 3.28 30.39 0.60
C GLU A 435 3.63 29.64 1.88
N THR A 436 3.67 28.29 1.86
CA THR A 436 3.83 27.49 3.09
C THR A 436 4.92 26.41 2.96
N SER A 437 5.85 26.37 3.91
CA SER A 437 6.95 25.40 3.94
C SER A 437 6.61 24.17 4.78
N VAL A 438 5.90 24.37 5.89
CA VAL A 438 5.51 23.37 6.89
C VAL A 438 4.20 23.82 7.53
N GLU A 439 3.28 22.90 7.77
CA GLU A 439 2.06 23.09 8.53
C GLU A 439 2.04 22.15 9.74
N LEU A 440 1.56 22.66 10.87
CA LEU A 440 1.54 21.97 12.15
C LEU A 440 0.26 22.35 12.88
N VAL A 441 -0.66 21.40 13.02
CA VAL A 441 -2.00 21.64 13.55
C VAL A 441 -2.25 20.75 14.77
N GLN A 442 -2.76 21.37 15.83
CA GLN A 442 -3.29 20.72 17.03
C GLN A 442 -4.64 21.38 17.32
N GLU A 443 -5.75 20.71 17.01
CA GLU A 443 -7.07 21.34 17.04
C GLU A 443 -7.74 21.28 18.42
N ASP A 444 -7.75 20.11 19.09
CA ASP A 444 -8.53 19.89 20.34
C ASP A 444 -7.70 19.65 21.62
N GLU A 445 -7.97 18.57 22.37
CA GLU A 445 -7.59 18.36 23.77
C GLU A 445 -6.13 17.90 23.95
N GLY A 446 -5.17 18.39 23.17
CA GLY A 446 -3.78 17.94 23.24
C GLY A 446 -2.73 18.94 23.70
N THR A 447 -1.47 18.56 23.51
CA THR A 447 -0.31 19.46 23.59
C THR A 447 0.54 19.38 22.33
N GLY A 448 0.32 20.32 21.41
CA GLY A 448 1.19 20.50 20.26
C GLY A 448 2.59 21.03 20.62
N ARG A 449 3.63 20.33 20.18
CA ARG A 449 5.04 20.74 20.28
C ARG A 449 5.76 20.46 18.97
N ALA A 450 6.58 21.42 18.58
CA ALA A 450 7.49 21.21 17.47
C ALA A 450 8.87 21.81 17.72
N ALA A 451 9.88 21.26 17.08
CA ALA A 451 11.22 21.82 17.05
C ALA A 451 11.83 21.75 15.66
N ILE A 452 12.27 22.91 15.15
CA ILE A 452 12.96 23.00 13.87
C ILE A 452 14.41 23.37 14.14
N THR A 453 15.34 22.48 13.79
CA THR A 453 16.77 22.64 14.09
C THR A 453 17.63 22.42 12.86
N GLY A 454 18.26 23.49 12.39
CA GLY A 454 19.09 23.43 11.19
C GLY A 454 18.24 23.46 9.92
N GLY A 455 18.84 23.17 8.77
CA GLY A 455 18.12 23.20 7.50
C GLY A 455 17.82 24.61 6.97
N ALA A 456 16.81 24.72 6.10
CA ALA A 456 16.38 25.98 5.50
C ALA A 456 14.92 25.88 5.02
N LEU A 457 14.04 26.71 5.58
CA LEU A 457 12.69 26.94 5.11
C LEU A 457 12.67 28.25 4.33
N ALA A 458 12.24 28.23 3.08
CA ALA A 458 12.17 29.43 2.26
C ALA A 458 10.86 30.21 2.50
N GLU A 459 9.81 29.50 2.88
CA GLU A 459 8.48 30.00 3.21
C GLU A 459 8.20 29.88 4.72
N PRO A 460 7.19 30.60 5.25
CA PRO A 460 6.71 30.44 6.63
C PRO A 460 6.30 29.02 7.00
N THR A 461 6.29 28.76 8.31
CA THR A 461 5.57 27.64 8.92
C THR A 461 4.19 28.14 9.35
N ASP A 462 3.13 27.43 8.97
CA ASP A 462 1.79 27.64 9.53
C ASP A 462 1.61 26.79 10.80
N ILE A 463 0.96 27.38 11.80
CA ILE A 463 0.89 26.83 13.15
C ILE A 463 -0.46 27.14 13.79
N GLU A 464 -1.18 26.08 14.13
CA GLU A 464 -2.37 26.07 14.96
C GLU A 464 -2.09 25.21 16.21
N GLY A 465 -2.40 25.70 17.41
CA GLY A 465 -2.27 24.90 18.65
C GLY A 465 -0.86 24.46 19.10
N VAL A 466 0.19 24.66 18.29
CA VAL A 466 1.54 24.11 18.55
C VAL A 466 2.52 25.12 19.15
N ASP A 467 3.22 24.70 20.22
CA ASP A 467 4.37 25.42 20.77
C ASP A 467 5.65 25.12 19.96
N LEU A 468 5.93 25.94 18.94
CA LEU A 468 7.17 25.81 18.13
C LEU A 468 8.41 26.33 18.86
N SER A 469 9.47 25.52 18.89
CA SER A 469 10.76 25.84 19.49
C SER A 469 11.93 25.83 18.49
N ASN A 470 12.57 27.01 18.35
CA ASN A 470 13.66 27.29 17.41
C ASN A 470 13.25 27.23 15.94
N GLU A 471 13.71 28.24 15.19
CA GLU A 471 13.59 28.42 13.73
C GLU A 471 14.90 29.01 13.21
#